data_AF-A0A7S1FH82-F1
#
_entry.id   AF-A0A7S1FH82-F1
#
_cell.length_a   1.000
_cell.length_b   1.000
_cell.length_c   1.000
_cell.angle_alpha   90.00
_cell.angle_beta   90.00
_cell.angle_gamma   90.00
#
_symmetry.space_group_name_H-M   'P 1'
#
loop_
_entity.id
_entity.type
_entity.pdbx_description
1 polymer ?
#
loop_
_entity_poly.entity_id
_entity_poly.type
_entity_poly.pdbx_seq_one_letter_code
_entity_poly.pdbx_strand_id
1 'polypeptide(L)'
;PVGDTVHESVTDGQWLCEAALWMHWTHVGLAVTSIDSQVVKLNAERVIETLAKHRLIKEISVEYSMLYHKRVSTARPPKRPWPTDLRVPQSSFAEIVGSMTRAARVTISMEAIHRAQRRMNSSMRGNLSNQLLSEVEEGKTTVLRNSAGQLERVVPVAALELKRADGRMLVQIGSDAHREVKATCRLPQEYVRGEQDSSE
;
A
#
# COMPACT_ATOMS: atom_id res chain seq x y z
N PRO A 1 -22.15 6.07 -25.15
CA PRO A 1 -21.55 4.74 -25.43
C PRO A 1 -21.39 3.96 -24.12
N VAL A 2 -22.14 2.86 -23.98
CA VAL A 2 -21.90 1.88 -22.92
C VAL A 2 -20.58 1.20 -23.28
N GLY A 3 -19.55 1.34 -22.44
CA GLY A 3 -18.27 0.67 -22.68
C GLY A 3 -18.43 -0.84 -22.62
N ASP A 4 -17.47 -1.57 -23.19
CA ASP A 4 -17.47 -3.04 -23.15
C ASP A 4 -17.57 -3.54 -21.70
N THR A 5 -18.42 -4.54 -21.48
CA THR A 5 -18.58 -5.17 -20.16
C THR A 5 -17.29 -5.90 -19.79
N VAL A 6 -16.62 -5.43 -18.74
CA VAL A 6 -15.42 -6.08 -18.20
C VAL A 6 -15.82 -7.06 -17.10
N HIS A 7 -15.36 -8.30 -17.21
CA HIS A 7 -15.54 -9.32 -16.18
C HIS A 7 -14.22 -9.54 -15.42
N GLU A 8 -14.27 -9.47 -14.10
CA GLU A 8 -13.13 -9.75 -13.22
C GLU A 8 -13.56 -10.71 -12.11
N SER A 9 -12.81 -11.80 -11.94
CA SER A 9 -13.08 -12.82 -10.93
C SER A 9 -12.37 -12.50 -9.63
N VAL A 10 -13.04 -12.73 -8.51
CA VAL A 10 -12.49 -12.61 -7.15
C VAL A 10 -12.03 -13.98 -6.68
N THR A 11 -10.80 -14.09 -6.19
CA THR A 11 -10.26 -15.34 -5.65
C THR A 11 -10.50 -15.44 -4.14
N ASP A 12 -10.29 -16.64 -3.58
CA ASP A 12 -10.29 -16.82 -2.13
C ASP A 12 -9.31 -15.84 -1.45
N GLY A 13 -9.71 -15.32 -0.29
CA GLY A 13 -8.98 -14.30 0.47
C GLY A 13 -9.05 -12.86 -0.06
N GLN A 14 -9.67 -12.61 -1.23
CA GLN A 14 -9.87 -11.26 -1.74
C GLN A 14 -11.20 -10.66 -1.27
N TRP A 15 -11.18 -9.37 -1.00
CA TRP A 15 -12.38 -8.62 -0.61
C TRP A 15 -13.07 -8.03 -1.83
N LEU A 16 -14.39 -8.16 -1.86
CA LEU A 16 -15.25 -7.37 -2.72
C LEU A 16 -15.70 -6.13 -1.93
N CYS A 17 -15.54 -4.95 -2.52
CA CYS A 17 -16.02 -3.66 -2.01
C CYS A 17 -15.38 -3.18 -0.69
N GLU A 18 -14.05 -3.18 -0.60
CA GLU A 18 -13.34 -2.57 0.54
C GLU A 18 -13.79 -1.11 0.78
N ALA A 19 -14.15 -0.37 -0.27
CA ALA A 19 -14.65 1.00 -0.15
C ALA A 19 -15.86 1.13 0.79
N ALA A 20 -16.73 0.12 0.84
CA ALA A 20 -17.92 0.10 1.71
C ALA A 20 -17.56 0.04 3.21
N LEU A 21 -16.33 -0.34 3.57
CA LEU A 21 -15.85 -0.32 4.95
C LEU A 21 -15.59 1.11 5.46
N TRP A 22 -15.29 2.04 4.56
CA TRP A 22 -14.77 3.37 4.91
C TRP A 22 -15.69 4.52 4.54
N MET A 23 -16.64 4.30 3.63
CA MET A 23 -17.55 5.34 3.15
C MET A 23 -18.88 4.74 2.69
N HIS A 24 -19.88 5.61 2.49
CA HIS A 24 -21.11 5.20 1.83
C HIS A 24 -20.80 4.88 0.37
N TRP A 25 -20.83 3.59 0.04
CA TRP A 25 -20.47 3.06 -1.26
C TRP A 25 -21.70 2.46 -1.95
N THR A 26 -21.91 2.84 -3.20
CA THR A 26 -22.91 2.20 -4.07
C THR A 26 -22.15 1.28 -5.01
N HIS A 27 -22.47 -0.01 -4.96
CA HIS A 27 -21.85 -1.02 -5.80
C HIS A 27 -21.93 -0.67 -7.29
N VAL A 28 -20.89 -1.03 -8.04
CA VAL A 28 -20.75 -0.73 -9.46
C VAL A 28 -20.72 -2.03 -10.25
N GLY A 29 -21.84 -2.34 -10.90
CA GLY A 29 -21.99 -3.51 -11.76
C GLY A 29 -22.83 -4.62 -11.13
N LEU A 30 -22.66 -5.85 -11.63
CA LEU A 30 -23.34 -7.04 -11.14
C LEU A 30 -22.30 -7.99 -10.52
N ALA A 31 -22.45 -8.27 -9.23
CA ALA A 31 -21.69 -9.31 -8.56
C ALA A 31 -22.45 -10.63 -8.64
N VAL A 32 -21.83 -11.67 -9.20
CA VAL A 32 -22.36 -13.04 -9.26
C VAL A 32 -21.36 -13.95 -8.58
N THR A 33 -21.84 -14.83 -7.72
CA THR A 33 -21.03 -15.90 -7.17
C THR A 33 -21.35 -17.23 -7.85
N SER A 34 -20.31 -17.98 -8.20
CA SER A 34 -20.41 -19.34 -8.75
C SER A 34 -20.21 -20.43 -7.69
N ILE A 35 -19.84 -20.04 -6.46
CA ILE A 35 -19.54 -20.94 -5.34
C ILE A 35 -20.22 -20.43 -4.07
N ASP A 36 -20.27 -21.25 -3.03
CA ASP A 36 -20.72 -20.78 -1.72
C ASP A 36 -19.82 -19.64 -1.24
N SER A 37 -20.43 -18.56 -0.78
CA SER A 37 -19.74 -17.32 -0.41
C SER A 37 -20.30 -16.74 0.88
N GLN A 38 -19.44 -16.04 1.62
CA GLN A 38 -19.83 -15.39 2.87
C GLN A 38 -20.04 -13.90 2.65
N VAL A 39 -21.14 -13.36 3.15
CA VAL A 39 -21.42 -11.93 3.16
C VAL A 39 -21.27 -11.42 4.58
N VAL A 40 -20.39 -10.43 4.77
CA VAL A 40 -20.19 -9.78 6.06
C VAL A 40 -20.94 -8.45 6.07
N LYS A 41 -21.89 -8.30 7.00
CA LYS A 41 -22.57 -7.03 7.27
C LYS A 41 -21.99 -6.41 8.53
N LEU A 42 -21.43 -5.21 8.42
CA LEU A 42 -20.92 -4.45 9.54
C LEU A 42 -21.92 -3.36 9.94
N ASN A 43 -22.09 -3.16 11.25
CA ASN A 43 -22.76 -1.97 11.78
C ASN A 43 -21.70 -0.88 11.94
N ALA A 44 -21.73 0.12 11.05
CA ALA A 44 -20.72 1.18 11.01
C ALA A 44 -20.62 1.97 12.34
N GLU A 45 -21.75 2.27 12.98
CA GLU A 45 -21.79 2.99 14.26
C GLU A 45 -21.06 2.20 15.35
N ARG A 46 -21.36 0.90 15.49
CA ARG A 46 -20.69 0.03 16.48
C ARG A 46 -19.21 -0.15 16.19
N VAL A 47 -18.81 -0.19 14.91
CA VAL A 47 -17.39 -0.24 14.54
C VAL A 47 -16.69 1.05 15.00
N ILE A 48 -17.26 2.22 14.70
CA ILE A 48 -16.71 3.51 15.13
C ILE A 48 -16.62 3.60 16.66
N GLU A 49 -17.68 3.22 17.37
CA GLU A 49 -17.69 3.17 18.84
C GLU A 49 -16.58 2.26 19.39
N THR A 50 -16.37 1.12 18.76
CA THR A 50 -15.34 0.15 19.16
C THR A 50 -13.93 0.70 18.91
N LEU A 51 -13.68 1.27 17.73
CA LEU A 51 -12.40 1.92 17.40
C LEU A 51 -12.11 3.07 18.36
N ALA A 52 -13.15 3.82 18.77
CA ALA A 52 -13.01 4.94 19.68
C ALA A 52 -12.54 4.56 21.09
N LYS A 53 -12.64 3.29 21.50
CA LYS A 53 -12.14 2.78 22.78
C LYS A 53 -10.62 2.78 22.87
N HIS A 54 -9.92 2.81 21.73
CA HIS A 54 -8.46 2.76 21.66
C HIS A 54 -7.92 3.94 20.83
N ARG A 55 -7.34 4.95 21.50
CA ARG A 55 -6.88 6.20 20.87
C ARG A 55 -6.03 5.97 19.62
N LEU A 56 -5.01 5.13 19.69
CA LEU A 56 -4.10 4.87 18.55
C LEU A 56 -4.83 4.20 17.37
N ILE A 57 -5.70 3.23 17.66
CA ILE A 57 -6.47 2.53 16.63
C ILE A 57 -7.44 3.51 15.96
N LYS A 58 -8.11 4.36 16.74
CA LYS A 58 -8.97 5.42 16.22
C LYS A 58 -8.19 6.37 15.30
N GLU A 59 -7.06 6.90 15.77
CA GLU A 59 -6.23 7.85 15.00
C GLU A 59 -5.79 7.25 13.66
N ILE A 60 -5.24 6.03 13.66
CA ILE A 60 -4.82 5.34 12.43
C ILE A 60 -6.01 5.07 11.51
N SER A 61 -7.14 4.62 12.05
CA SER A 61 -8.33 4.27 11.26
C SER A 61 -8.94 5.50 10.60
N VAL A 62 -9.02 6.63 11.32
CA VAL A 62 -9.49 7.91 10.79
C VAL A 62 -8.56 8.39 9.68
N GLU A 63 -7.25 8.32 9.89
CA GLU A 63 -6.29 8.73 8.87
C GLU A 63 -6.38 7.84 7.61
N TYR A 64 -6.50 6.52 7.79
CA TYR A 64 -6.67 5.57 6.69
C TYR A 64 -7.91 5.88 5.88
N SER A 65 -9.06 6.04 6.55
CA SER A 65 -10.35 6.27 5.88
C SER A 65 -10.37 7.60 5.13
N MET A 66 -9.78 8.66 5.71
CA MET A 66 -9.63 9.95 5.04
C MET A 66 -8.79 9.84 3.76
N LEU A 67 -7.66 9.15 3.82
CA LEU A 67 -6.79 8.93 2.66
C LEU A 67 -7.48 8.07 1.60
N TYR A 68 -8.12 6.97 2.00
CA TYR A 68 -8.88 6.10 1.10
C TYR A 68 -9.99 6.88 0.38
N HIS A 69 -10.81 7.63 1.13
CA HIS A 69 -11.86 8.48 0.58
C HIS A 69 -11.31 9.52 -0.41
N LYS A 70 -10.16 10.12 -0.12
CA LYS A 70 -9.46 11.03 -1.04
C LYS A 70 -9.04 10.31 -2.34
N ARG A 71 -8.58 9.06 -2.27
CA ARG A 71 -8.24 8.27 -3.47
C ARG A 71 -9.47 7.98 -4.31
N VAL A 72 -10.56 7.53 -3.70
CA VAL A 72 -11.85 7.29 -4.36
C VAL A 72 -12.36 8.55 -5.05
N SER A 73 -12.48 9.66 -4.33
CA SER A 73 -13.01 10.93 -4.86
C SER A 73 -12.15 11.57 -5.96
N THR A 74 -10.86 11.24 -6.03
CA THR A 74 -9.95 11.75 -7.06
C THR A 74 -9.69 10.78 -8.21
N ALA A 75 -10.21 9.54 -8.14
CA ALA A 75 -10.10 8.54 -9.20
C ALA A 75 -11.10 8.84 -10.32
N ARG A 76 -10.64 9.56 -11.35
CA ARG A 76 -11.44 9.88 -12.54
C ARG A 76 -10.58 10.03 -13.81
N PRO A 77 -11.10 9.63 -14.98
CA PRO A 77 -10.42 9.83 -16.26
C PRO A 77 -10.20 11.32 -16.59
N PRO A 78 -9.21 11.67 -17.44
CA PRO A 78 -8.30 10.75 -18.13
C PRO A 78 -7.09 10.31 -17.29
N LYS A 79 -6.88 10.93 -16.12
CA LYS A 79 -5.66 10.72 -15.33
C LYS A 79 -5.63 9.37 -14.62
N ARG A 80 -6.80 8.85 -14.24
CA ARG A 80 -6.95 7.56 -13.54
C ARG A 80 -8.22 6.88 -14.04
N PRO A 81 -8.31 5.54 -14.01
CA PRO A 81 -9.59 4.88 -14.25
C PRO A 81 -10.58 5.24 -13.13
N TRP A 82 -11.88 5.08 -13.41
CA TRP A 82 -12.90 5.16 -12.37
C TRP A 82 -12.70 4.03 -11.34
N PRO A 83 -13.03 4.26 -10.05
CA PRO A 83 -12.99 3.20 -9.06
C PRO A 83 -14.06 2.15 -9.36
N THR A 84 -13.77 0.91 -8.96
CA THR A 84 -14.67 -0.24 -9.09
C THR A 84 -14.88 -0.88 -7.72
N ASP A 85 -15.80 -1.83 -7.65
CA ASP A 85 -16.01 -2.67 -6.45
C ASP A 85 -14.77 -3.47 -6.05
N LEU A 86 -13.84 -3.73 -6.97
CA LEU A 86 -12.64 -4.52 -6.71
C LEU A 86 -11.41 -3.67 -6.44
N ARG A 87 -11.31 -2.52 -7.11
CA ARG A 87 -10.08 -1.72 -7.13
C ARG A 87 -10.39 -0.25 -7.09
N VAL A 88 -9.73 0.44 -6.17
CA VAL A 88 -9.60 1.89 -6.18
C VAL A 88 -8.15 2.23 -6.57
N PRO A 89 -7.93 3.11 -7.56
CA PRO A 89 -6.57 3.46 -7.98
C PRO A 89 -5.74 4.07 -6.85
N GLN A 90 -4.51 3.57 -6.67
CA GLN A 90 -3.55 4.03 -5.67
C GLN A 90 -4.05 3.92 -4.22
N SER A 91 -4.83 2.87 -3.94
CA SER A 91 -5.42 2.62 -2.63
C SER A 91 -4.95 1.30 -2.00
N SER A 92 -3.87 0.70 -2.48
CA SER A 92 -3.35 -0.49 -1.81
C SER A 92 -2.95 -0.14 -0.37
N PHE A 93 -3.02 -1.12 0.54
CA PHE A 93 -2.66 -0.92 1.94
C PHE A 93 -1.30 -0.24 2.11
N ALA A 94 -0.29 -0.67 1.33
CA ALA A 94 1.04 -0.09 1.33
C ALA A 94 1.08 1.36 0.86
N GLU A 95 0.32 1.71 -0.19
CA GLU A 95 0.26 3.10 -0.70
C GLU A 95 -0.44 4.04 0.27
N ILE A 96 -1.52 3.58 0.90
CA ILE A 96 -2.26 4.38 1.89
C ILE A 96 -1.40 4.59 3.13
N VAL A 97 -0.86 3.53 3.71
CA VAL A 97 0.02 3.65 4.88
C VAL A 97 1.25 4.47 4.54
N GLY A 98 1.85 4.30 3.36
CA GLY A 98 2.96 5.14 2.88
C GLY A 98 2.60 6.63 2.83
N SER A 99 1.33 6.97 2.60
CA SER A 99 0.81 8.34 2.56
C SER A 99 0.43 8.91 3.94
N MET A 100 0.43 8.10 5.00
CA MET A 100 0.11 8.54 6.36
C MET A 100 1.22 9.39 6.99
N THR A 101 0.88 10.07 8.09
CA THR A 101 1.82 10.76 8.96
C THR A 101 2.93 9.82 9.45
N ARG A 102 4.11 10.39 9.71
CA ARG A 102 5.23 9.62 10.26
C ARG A 102 4.82 8.87 11.53
N ALA A 103 4.07 9.51 12.43
CA ALA A 103 3.63 8.89 13.68
C ALA A 103 2.78 7.62 13.45
N ALA A 104 1.81 7.67 12.53
CA ALA A 104 1.02 6.50 12.17
C ALA A 104 1.87 5.40 11.52
N ARG A 105 2.73 5.75 10.55
CA ARG A 105 3.63 4.79 9.88
C ARG A 105 4.57 4.08 10.85
N VAL A 106 5.19 4.83 11.76
CA VAL A 106 6.05 4.30 12.82
C VAL A 106 5.25 3.33 13.68
N THR A 107 4.08 3.73 14.16
CA THR A 107 3.23 2.90 15.04
C THR A 107 2.85 1.58 14.36
N ILE A 108 2.39 1.63 13.11
CA ILE A 108 2.03 0.44 12.32
C ILE A 108 3.27 -0.47 12.13
N SER A 109 4.42 0.12 11.78
CA SER A 109 5.65 -0.61 11.53
C SER A 109 6.19 -1.29 12.78
N MET A 110 6.17 -0.60 13.92
CA MET A 110 6.59 -1.14 15.21
C MET A 110 5.73 -2.33 15.61
N GLU A 111 4.40 -2.25 15.45
CA GLU A 111 3.50 -3.38 15.73
C GLU A 111 3.75 -4.57 14.78
N ALA A 112 4.01 -4.31 13.49
CA ALA A 112 4.36 -5.37 12.54
C ALA A 112 5.65 -6.09 12.95
N ILE A 113 6.71 -5.33 13.30
CA ILE A 113 7.99 -5.87 13.78
C ILE A 113 7.80 -6.64 15.08
N HIS A 114 7.10 -6.09 16.07
CA HIS A 114 6.84 -6.76 17.34
C HIS A 114 6.12 -8.10 17.16
N ARG A 115 5.11 -8.17 16.28
CA ARG A 115 4.41 -9.42 15.97
C ARG A 115 5.30 -10.45 15.29
N ALA A 116 6.14 -10.02 14.36
CA ALA A 116 7.09 -10.92 13.70
C ALA A 116 8.11 -11.46 14.71
N GLN A 117 8.65 -10.61 15.59
CA GLN A 117 9.61 -11.00 16.63
C GLN A 117 9.05 -12.02 17.62
N ARG A 118 7.75 -12.01 17.92
CA ARG A 118 7.11 -13.03 18.79
C ARG A 118 7.15 -14.44 18.20
N ARG A 119 7.38 -14.57 16.89
CA ARG A 119 7.49 -15.86 16.20
C ARG A 119 8.94 -16.31 15.99
N MET A 120 9.92 -15.46 16.29
CA MET A 120 11.34 -15.74 16.08
C MET A 120 11.98 -16.36 17.33
N ASN A 121 12.98 -17.23 17.11
CA ASN A 121 13.83 -17.74 18.18
C ASN A 121 14.69 -16.62 18.78
N SER A 122 15.06 -16.74 20.05
CA SER A 122 15.79 -15.72 20.82
C SER A 122 17.11 -15.29 20.16
N SER A 123 17.82 -16.19 19.48
CA SER A 123 19.09 -15.91 18.79
C SER A 123 18.94 -15.02 17.56
N MET A 124 17.82 -15.07 16.84
CA MET A 124 17.56 -14.24 15.65
C MET A 124 17.05 -12.83 15.99
N ARG A 125 16.69 -12.60 17.26
CA ARG A 125 16.03 -11.37 17.69
C ARG A 125 16.96 -10.16 17.83
N GLY A 126 18.27 -10.38 18.04
CA GLY A 126 19.20 -9.36 18.52
C GLY A 126 19.72 -8.36 17.48
N ASN A 127 20.17 -8.84 16.32
CA ASN A 127 20.99 -7.99 15.43
C ASN A 127 20.20 -7.36 14.26
N LEU A 128 19.28 -8.10 13.63
CA LEU A 128 18.50 -7.58 12.50
C LEU A 128 17.42 -6.58 12.95
N SER A 129 16.99 -6.65 14.21
CA SER A 129 15.94 -5.81 14.75
C SER A 129 16.40 -4.37 14.98
N ASN A 130 17.60 -4.14 15.53
CA ASN A 130 18.00 -2.81 15.99
C ASN A 130 18.16 -1.78 14.85
N GLN A 131 18.78 -2.18 13.74
CA GLN A 131 18.92 -1.28 12.58
C GLN A 131 17.55 -0.98 11.95
N LEU A 132 16.72 -1.99 11.72
CA LEU A 132 15.40 -1.80 11.14
C LEU A 132 14.49 -0.96 12.03
N LEU A 133 14.54 -1.18 13.35
CA LEU A 133 13.83 -0.38 14.34
C LEU A 133 14.28 1.07 14.30
N SER A 134 15.59 1.34 14.29
CA SER A 134 16.14 2.69 14.17
C SER A 134 15.69 3.37 12.87
N GLU A 135 15.73 2.68 11.73
CA GLU A 135 15.23 3.23 10.46
C GLU A 135 13.74 3.56 10.48
N VAL A 136 12.94 2.70 11.12
CA VAL A 136 11.50 2.93 11.31
C VAL A 136 11.26 4.12 12.21
N GLU A 137 11.92 4.17 13.38
CA GLU A 137 11.82 5.28 14.33
C GLU A 137 12.20 6.61 13.70
N GLU A 138 13.28 6.65 12.92
CA GLU A 138 13.72 7.82 12.14
C GLU A 138 12.77 8.17 10.99
N GLY A 139 11.83 7.29 10.65
CA GLY A 139 10.87 7.48 9.57
C GLY A 139 11.46 7.30 8.16
N LYS A 140 12.65 6.70 8.06
CA LYS A 140 13.33 6.38 6.79
C LYS A 140 12.66 5.21 6.06
N THR A 141 12.10 4.28 6.82
CA THR A 141 11.51 3.04 6.32
C THR A 141 10.12 2.83 6.90
N THR A 142 9.19 2.30 6.10
CA THR A 142 7.92 1.75 6.59
C THR A 142 7.97 0.23 6.44
N VAL A 143 7.58 -0.51 7.47
CA VAL A 143 7.55 -1.98 7.44
C VAL A 143 6.11 -2.42 7.62
N LEU A 144 5.59 -3.20 6.69
CA LEU A 144 4.23 -3.71 6.73
C LEU A 144 4.23 -5.23 6.74
N ARG A 145 3.08 -5.82 7.04
CA ARG A 145 2.87 -7.26 6.91
C ARG A 145 2.05 -7.53 5.65
N ASN A 146 2.53 -8.39 4.76
CA ASN A 146 1.82 -8.76 3.54
C ASN A 146 0.72 -9.81 3.82
N SER A 147 -0.02 -10.21 2.78
CA SER A 147 -1.09 -11.22 2.87
C SER A 147 -0.58 -12.60 3.30
N ALA A 148 0.66 -12.97 2.94
CA ALA A 148 1.33 -14.19 3.42
C ALA A 148 1.79 -14.08 4.89
N GLY A 149 1.63 -12.91 5.51
CA GLY A 149 1.99 -12.67 6.89
C GLY A 149 3.48 -12.40 7.11
N GLN A 150 4.26 -12.17 6.05
CA GLN A 150 5.67 -11.83 6.08
C GLN A 150 5.85 -10.30 6.17
N LEU A 151 7.02 -9.85 6.65
CA LEU A 151 7.34 -8.43 6.65
C LEU A 151 7.78 -7.98 5.25
N GLU A 152 7.22 -6.85 4.80
CA GLU A 152 7.57 -6.18 3.55
C GLU A 152 8.05 -4.76 3.88
N ARG A 153 9.21 -4.39 3.32
CA ARG A 153 9.74 -3.03 3.43
C ARG A 153 9.11 -2.17 2.34
N VAL A 154 8.43 -1.08 2.74
CA VAL A 154 7.84 -0.10 1.83
C VAL A 154 8.66 1.18 1.89
N VAL A 155 9.22 1.55 0.75
CA VAL A 155 10.00 2.79 0.56
C VAL A 155 9.24 3.69 -0.41
N PRO A 156 8.94 4.94 -0.05
CA PRO A 156 8.34 5.87 -1.00
C PRO A 156 9.37 6.21 -2.08
N VAL A 157 9.03 5.97 -3.34
CA VAL A 157 9.86 6.35 -4.48
C VAL A 157 9.18 7.51 -5.20
N ALA A 158 9.88 8.63 -5.29
CA ALA A 158 9.47 9.75 -6.13
C ALA A 158 10.23 9.68 -7.45
N ALA A 159 9.51 9.39 -8.54
CA ALA A 159 10.05 9.45 -9.89
C ALA A 159 9.63 10.77 -10.53
N LEU A 160 10.59 11.53 -11.06
CA LEU A 160 10.34 12.76 -11.79
C LEU A 160 10.55 12.50 -13.29
N GLU A 161 9.50 12.67 -14.08
CA GLU A 161 9.60 12.63 -15.53
C GLU A 161 9.88 14.04 -16.07
N LEU A 162 11.13 14.28 -16.48
CA LEU A 162 11.53 15.54 -17.12
C LEU A 162 11.57 15.37 -18.63
N LYS A 163 10.58 15.93 -19.31
CA LYS A 163 10.52 16.00 -20.78
C LYS A 163 10.83 17.40 -21.28
N ARG A 164 11.76 17.48 -22.24
CA ARG A 164 11.99 18.67 -23.04
C ARG A 164 10.89 18.81 -24.10
N ALA A 165 10.71 20.03 -24.63
CA ALA A 165 9.71 20.31 -25.67
C ALA A 165 9.91 19.51 -26.97
N ASP A 166 11.12 19.01 -27.21
CA ASP A 166 11.48 18.14 -28.35
C ASP A 166 11.19 16.65 -28.09
N GLY A 167 10.50 16.32 -26.99
CA GLY A 167 10.18 14.93 -26.62
C GLY A 167 11.33 14.15 -26.00
N ARG A 168 12.53 14.73 -25.84
CA ARG A 168 13.66 14.07 -25.17
C ARG A 168 13.47 14.08 -23.66
N MET A 169 13.88 13.00 -23.01
CA MET A 169 13.78 12.85 -21.56
C MET A 169 15.16 12.86 -20.88
N LEU A 170 15.23 13.41 -19.67
CA LEU A 170 16.41 13.28 -18.82
C LEU A 170 16.42 11.89 -18.19
N VAL A 171 17.49 11.11 -18.40
CA VAL A 171 17.69 9.81 -17.76
C VAL A 171 18.95 9.86 -16.88
N GLN A 172 18.89 9.21 -15.72
CA GLN A 172 20.09 9.03 -14.89
C GLN A 172 20.92 7.90 -15.49
N ILE A 173 22.15 8.22 -15.93
CA ILE A 173 23.08 7.27 -16.56
C ILE A 173 23.99 6.60 -15.52
N GLY A 174 24.05 7.14 -14.30
CA GLY A 174 24.83 6.56 -13.20
C GLY A 174 24.69 7.35 -11.90
N SER A 175 25.24 6.81 -10.83
CA SER A 175 25.42 7.49 -9.54
C SER A 175 26.85 7.34 -9.09
N ASP A 176 27.50 8.42 -8.69
CA ASP A 176 28.83 8.37 -8.10
C ASP A 176 28.68 8.11 -6.60
N ALA A 177 28.88 6.85 -6.19
CA ALA A 177 29.12 6.48 -4.81
C ALA A 177 30.58 6.03 -4.72
N HIS A 178 31.41 6.83 -4.04
CA HIS A 178 32.82 6.53 -3.76
C HIS A 178 33.80 6.58 -4.95
N ARG A 179 33.63 7.53 -5.88
CA ARG A 179 34.55 7.79 -7.02
C ARG A 179 34.63 6.68 -8.06
N GLU A 180 33.76 5.68 -7.99
CA GLU A 180 33.60 4.67 -9.01
C GLU A 180 32.30 4.95 -9.77
N VAL A 181 32.43 5.50 -10.99
CA VAL A 181 31.28 5.80 -11.84
C VAL A 181 30.81 4.50 -12.48
N LYS A 182 29.83 3.85 -11.87
CA LYS A 182 29.11 2.73 -12.50
C LYS A 182 28.01 3.31 -13.40
N ALA A 183 28.18 3.18 -14.72
CA ALA A 183 27.13 3.50 -15.66
C ALA A 183 25.98 2.49 -15.49
N THR A 184 24.83 2.98 -15.05
CA THR A 184 23.58 2.24 -14.96
C THR A 184 22.50 3.11 -15.60
N CYS A 185 22.14 2.80 -16.84
CA CYS A 185 20.95 3.37 -17.46
C CYS A 185 19.73 2.67 -16.87
N ARG A 186 19.07 3.33 -15.92
CA ARG A 186 17.76 2.90 -15.43
C ARG A 186 16.73 3.88 -15.95
N LEU A 187 15.74 3.41 -16.69
CA LEU A 187 14.53 4.19 -16.91
C LEU A 187 13.92 4.52 -15.54
N PRO A 188 13.21 5.66 -15.37
CA PRO A 188 12.40 5.90 -14.18
C PRO A 188 11.38 4.74 -14.09
N GLN A 189 11.71 3.72 -13.31
CA GLN A 189 11.11 2.40 -13.46
C GLN A 189 9.61 2.46 -13.15
N GLU A 190 8.82 1.87 -14.05
CA GLU A 190 7.72 1.00 -13.63
C GLU A 190 8.29 0.06 -12.57
N TYR A 191 7.99 0.31 -11.30
CA TYR A 191 8.28 -0.62 -10.22
C TYR A 191 7.39 -1.85 -10.46
N VAL A 192 7.87 -2.81 -11.25
CA VAL A 192 7.24 -4.13 -11.33
C VAL A 192 7.53 -4.80 -9.99
N ARG A 193 6.49 -4.87 -9.18
CA ARG A 193 6.50 -5.44 -7.84
C ARG A 193 6.73 -6.96 -7.97
N GLY A 194 7.97 -7.45 -7.88
CA GLY A 194 8.20 -8.90 -7.85
C GLY A 194 9.60 -9.45 -8.06
N GLU A 195 10.53 -8.77 -8.73
CA GLU A 195 11.87 -9.31 -8.98
C GLU A 195 12.92 -8.64 -8.09
N GLN A 196 13.17 -9.25 -6.93
CA GLN A 196 14.45 -9.05 -6.25
C GLN A 196 15.48 -9.99 -6.90
N ASP A 197 16.45 -9.40 -7.58
CA ASP A 197 17.70 -10.05 -7.98
C ASP A 197 18.37 -10.66 -6.75
N SER A 198 18.27 -11.97 -6.60
CA SER A 198 19.24 -12.78 -5.86
C SER A 198 20.50 -12.89 -6.72
N SER A 199 21.36 -11.89 -6.65
CA SER A 199 22.72 -11.93 -7.17
C SER A 199 23.67 -11.51 -6.04
N GLU A 200 24.06 -12.48 -5.22
CA GLU A 200 25.37 -12.49 -4.55
C GLU A 200 26.35 -13.27 -5.43
#